data_AF-A0A1E7H1L6-F1
#
_entry.id   AF-A0A1E7H1L6-F1
#
_cell.length_a   1.000
_cell.length_b   1.000
_cell.length_c   1.000
_cell.angle_alpha   90.00
_cell.angle_beta   90.00
_cell.angle_gamma   90.00
#
_symmetry.space_group_name_H-M   'P 1'
#
loop_
_entity.id
_entity.type
_entity.pdbx_description
1 polymer ?
#
loop_
_entity_poly.entity_id
_entity_poly.type
_entity_poly.pdbx_seq_one_letter_code
_entity_poly.pdbx_strand_id
1 'polypeptide(L)'
;MIDEEELVKRLAPRIEEKIRYKILQSIVDALEEQCYPPEEMFREEFIERVKEAEKRVKGGNVRSFKDADELDSFLESLKDE
;
A
#
# COMPACT_ATOMS: atom_id res chain seq x y z
N MET A 1 -48.65 9.89 14.70
CA MET A 1 -47.66 8.97 15.30
C MET A 1 -46.96 8.28 14.15
N ILE A 2 -45.64 8.43 14.04
CA ILE A 2 -44.89 7.67 13.04
C ILE A 2 -44.74 6.26 13.62
N ASP A 3 -45.10 5.26 12.83
CA ASP A 3 -44.88 3.86 13.20
C ASP A 3 -43.37 3.57 13.20
N GLU A 4 -42.85 3.25 14.37
CA GLU A 4 -41.44 2.95 14.58
C GLU A 4 -40.99 1.76 13.73
N GLU A 5 -41.89 0.80 13.50
CA GLU A 5 -41.59 -0.40 12.73
C GLU A 5 -41.42 -0.10 11.23
N GLU A 6 -42.22 0.82 10.71
CA GLU A 6 -42.09 1.34 9.34
C GLU A 6 -40.81 2.19 9.16
N LEU A 7 -40.45 2.97 10.18
CA LEU A 7 -39.18 3.72 10.21
C LEU A 7 -37.97 2.77 10.15
N VAL A 8 -37.98 1.70 10.94
CA VAL A 8 -36.91 0.69 10.95
C VAL A 8 -36.78 0.00 9.60
N LYS A 9 -37.91 -0.42 9.00
CA LYS A 9 -37.92 -1.05 7.67
C LYS A 9 -37.33 -0.16 6.58
N ARG A 10 -37.49 1.17 6.68
CA ARG A 10 -36.92 2.14 5.73
C ARG A 10 -35.45 2.44 5.98
N LEU A 11 -35.02 2.48 7.25
CA LEU A 11 -33.67 2.89 7.63
C LEU A 11 -32.66 1.73 7.64
N ALA A 12 -33.08 0.52 8.02
CA ALA A 12 -32.18 -0.62 8.15
C ALA A 12 -31.37 -0.91 6.86
N PRO A 13 -31.96 -0.93 5.65
CA PRO A 13 -31.19 -1.17 4.42
C PRO A 13 -30.14 -0.08 4.14
N ARG A 14 -30.48 1.18 4.42
CA ARG A 14 -29.58 2.34 4.23
C ARG A 14 -28.41 2.31 5.21
N ILE A 15 -28.66 1.85 6.43
CA ILE A 15 -27.63 1.68 7.46
C ILE A 15 -26.71 0.52 7.07
N GLU A 16 -27.27 -0.61 6.63
CA GLU A 16 -26.50 -1.78 6.19
C GLU A 16 -25.56 -1.43 5.03
N GLU A 17 -26.06 -0.70 4.02
CA GLU A 17 -25.24 -0.25 2.89
C GLU A 17 -24.09 0.65 3.32
N LYS A 18 -24.34 1.60 4.24
CA LYS A 18 -23.29 2.46 4.80
C LYS A 18 -22.24 1.67 5.59
N ILE A 19 -22.67 0.67 6.35
CA ILE A 19 -21.75 -0.19 7.11
C ILE A 19 -20.89 -0.99 6.14
N ARG A 20 -21.48 -1.60 5.12
CA ARG A 20 -20.76 -2.34 4.07
C ARG A 20 -19.70 -1.47 3.39
N TYR A 21 -20.07 -0.25 2.98
CA TYR A 21 -19.13 0.69 2.38
C TYR A 21 -17.96 0.99 3.31
N LYS A 22 -18.23 1.30 4.59
CA LYS A 22 -17.18 1.58 5.58
C LYS A 22 -16.22 0.41 5.78
N ILE A 23 -16.74 -0.80 5.86
CA ILE A 23 -15.91 -2.01 6.00
C ILE A 23 -15.02 -2.20 4.78
N LEU A 24 -15.58 -2.08 3.57
CA LEU A 24 -14.81 -2.19 2.33
C LEU A 24 -13.72 -1.13 2.24
N GLN A 25 -14.05 0.12 2.57
CA GLN A 25 -13.07 1.20 2.58
C GLN A 25 -11.93 0.92 3.57
N SER A 26 -12.25 0.50 4.81
CA SER A 26 -11.20 0.15 5.79
C SER A 26 -10.33 -1.02 5.34
N ILE A 27 -10.87 -1.99 4.60
CA ILE A 27 -10.08 -3.07 4.01
C ILE A 27 -9.15 -2.51 2.93
N VAL A 28 -9.64 -1.61 2.07
CA VAL A 28 -8.82 -0.96 1.04
C VAL A 28 -7.70 -0.16 1.69
N ASP A 29 -8.02 0.69 2.67
CA ASP A 29 -7.04 1.52 3.37
C ASP A 29 -5.95 0.65 4.03
N ALA A 30 -6.34 -0.45 4.69
CA ALA A 30 -5.40 -1.38 5.30
C ALA A 30 -4.51 -2.10 4.26
N LEU A 31 -5.06 -2.46 3.10
CA LEU A 31 -4.29 -3.05 2.01
C LEU A 31 -3.33 -2.04 1.38
N GLU A 32 -3.76 -0.79 1.20
CA GLU A 32 -2.91 0.30 0.71
C GLU A 32 -1.76 0.55 1.69
N GLU A 33 -2.00 0.60 3.00
CA GLU A 33 -0.93 0.74 4.00
C GLU A 33 0.10 -0.40 3.95
N GLN A 34 -0.34 -1.64 3.68
CA GLN A 34 0.56 -2.79 3.62
C GLN A 34 1.34 -2.88 2.30
N CYS A 35 0.68 -2.58 1.18
CA CYS A 35 1.29 -2.69 -0.15
C CYS A 35 2.06 -1.43 -0.56
N TYR A 36 1.58 -0.27 -0.14
CA TYR A 36 2.07 1.06 -0.48
C TYR A 36 2.01 1.99 0.74
N PRO A 37 2.79 1.69 1.80
CA PRO A 37 2.80 2.51 3.00
C PRO A 37 3.09 3.98 2.64
N PRO A 38 2.34 4.94 3.21
CA PRO A 38 2.59 6.36 3.00
C PRO A 38 4.03 6.72 3.41
N GLU A 39 4.56 7.81 2.86
CA GLU A 39 5.99 8.16 3.06
C GLU A 39 6.38 8.30 4.54
N GLU A 40 5.44 8.76 5.36
CA GLU A 40 5.58 8.91 6.82
C GLU A 40 5.72 7.57 7.56
N MET A 41 5.29 6.46 6.96
CA MET A 41 5.44 5.10 7.47
C MET A 41 6.72 4.41 6.97
N PHE A 42 7.47 5.02 6.04
CA PHE A 42 8.80 4.51 5.73
C PHE A 42 9.71 4.68 6.94
N ARG A 43 10.26 3.56 7.41
CA ARG A 43 11.30 3.57 8.44
C ARG A 43 12.43 4.50 8.00
N GLU A 44 12.99 5.29 8.90
CA GLU A 44 14.11 6.21 8.60
C GLU A 44 15.25 5.49 7.86
N GLU A 45 15.48 4.22 8.18
CA GLU A 45 16.42 3.32 7.50
C GLU A 45 16.13 3.11 6.00
N PHE A 46 14.86 3.06 5.58
CA PHE A 46 14.49 3.00 4.17
C PHE A 46 14.79 4.33 3.47
N ILE A 47 14.45 5.45 4.11
CA ILE A 47 14.70 6.78 3.56
C ILE A 47 16.21 7.00 3.36
N GLU A 48 17.04 6.60 4.33
CA GLU A 48 18.50 6.70 4.20
C GLU A 48 19.05 5.78 3.10
N ARG A 49 18.52 4.54 2.95
CA ARG A 49 18.89 3.66 1.83
C ARG A 49 18.57 4.28 0.46
N VAL A 50 17.42 4.93 0.33
CA VAL A 50 17.03 5.61 -0.91
C VAL A 50 17.95 6.81 -1.19
N LYS A 51 18.25 7.64 -0.19
CA LYS A 51 19.20 8.75 -0.34
C LYS A 51 20.60 8.29 -0.71
N GLU A 52 21.07 7.17 -0.14
CA GLU A 52 22.34 6.57 -0.52
C GLU A 52 22.32 6.07 -1.95
N ALA A 53 21.26 5.39 -2.37
CA ALA A 53 21.09 4.95 -3.75
C ALA A 53 21.10 6.14 -4.73
N GLU A 54 20.40 7.23 -4.41
CA GLU A 54 20.40 8.45 -5.21
C GLU A 54 21.81 9.07 -5.33
N LYS A 55 22.59 9.09 -4.23
CA LYS A 55 24.00 9.53 -4.27
C LYS A 55 24.86 8.65 -5.16
N ARG A 56 24.68 7.32 -5.13
CA ARG A 56 25.40 6.37 -6.01
C ARG A 56 25.07 6.63 -7.47
N VAL A 57 23.79 6.91 -7.78
CA VAL A 57 23.33 7.24 -9.14
C VAL A 57 23.94 8.54 -9.64
N LYS A 58 23.88 9.62 -8.85
CA LYS A 58 24.48 10.92 -9.21
C LYS A 58 26.01 10.84 -9.35
N GLY A 59 26.65 9.95 -8.58
CA GLY A 59 28.08 9.66 -8.67
C GLY A 59 28.48 8.76 -9.85
N GLY A 60 27.53 8.32 -10.68
CA GLY A 60 27.80 7.43 -11.82
C GLY A 60 28.02 5.96 -11.45
N ASN A 61 27.91 5.60 -10.18
CA ASN A 61 27.96 4.21 -9.68
C ASN A 61 26.57 3.56 -9.77
N VAL A 62 25.97 3.61 -10.96
CA VAL A 62 24.72 2.89 -11.24
C VAL A 62 25.06 1.50 -11.70
N ARG A 63 24.46 0.49 -11.07
CA ARG A 63 24.50 -0.86 -11.59
C ARG A 63 23.51 -0.94 -12.76
N SER A 64 24.02 -0.93 -13.98
CA SER A 64 23.22 -1.21 -15.17
C SER A 64 23.23 -2.71 -15.44
N PHE A 65 22.07 -3.26 -15.75
CA PHE A 65 21.92 -4.63 -16.23
C PHE A 65 21.86 -4.57 -17.75
N LYS A 66 22.53 -5.52 -18.41
CA LYS A 66 22.59 -5.57 -19.87
C LYS A 66 21.28 -6.07 -20.46
N ASP A 67 20.61 -6.99 -19.78
CA ASP A 67 19.38 -7.63 -20.20
C ASP A 67 18.50 -7.98 -18.99
N ALA A 68 17.29 -8.46 -19.28
CA ALA A 68 16.33 -8.85 -18.27
C ALA A 68 16.79 -10.08 -17.46
N ASP A 69 17.54 -11.00 -18.08
CA ASP A 69 18.01 -12.22 -17.43
C ASP A 69 19.06 -11.93 -16.34
N GLU A 70 19.94 -10.94 -16.59
CA GLU A 70 20.91 -10.45 -15.61
C GLU A 70 20.22 -9.73 -14.43
N LEU A 71 19.16 -8.97 -14.71
CA LEU A 71 18.33 -8.36 -13.68
C LEU A 71 17.62 -9.42 -12.83
N ASP A 72 16.98 -10.41 -13.45
CA ASP A 72 16.24 -11.46 -12.75
C ASP A 72 17.18 -12.29 -11.86
N SER A 73 18.37 -12.63 -12.36
CA SER A 73 19.39 -13.34 -11.58
C SER A 73 19.83 -12.54 -10.35
N PHE A 74 19.95 -11.22 -10.48
CA PHE A 74 20.26 -10.34 -9.36
C PHE A 74 19.10 -10.26 -8.36
N LEU A 75 17.86 -10.15 -8.83
CA LEU A 75 16.68 -10.11 -7.96
C LEU A 75 16.50 -11.42 -7.18
N GLU A 76 16.77 -12.58 -7.79
CA GLU A 76 16.77 -13.86 -7.08
C GLU A 76 17.87 -13.90 -5.99
N SER A 77 19.06 -13.36 -6.26
CA SER A 77 20.15 -13.33 -5.27
C SER A 77 19.83 -12.48 -4.02
N LEU A 78 18.89 -11.54 -4.12
CA LEU A 78 18.45 -10.69 -3.01
C LEU A 78 17.36 -11.33 -2.14
N LYS A 79 16.74 -12.44 -2.57
CA LYS A 79 15.69 -13.11 -1.79
C LYS A 79 16.25 -13.98 -0.66
N ASP A 80 17.54 -14.34 -0.75
CA ASP A 80 18.24 -15.21 0.20
C ASP A 80 19.08 -14.42 1.24
N GLU A 81 19.03 -13.08 1.24
CA GLU A 81 19.62 -12.17 2.25
C GLU A 81 18.61 -11.79 3.35
#